data_AF-A0A2Z4FL49-F1
#
_entry.id   AF-A0A2Z4FL49-F1
#
_cell.length_a   1.000
_cell.length_b   1.000
_cell.length_c   1.000
_cell.angle_alpha   90.00
_cell.angle_beta   90.00
_cell.angle_gamma   90.00
#
_symmetry.space_group_name_H-M   'P 1'
#
loop_
_entity.id
_entity.type
_entity.pdbx_description
1 polymer ?
#
loop_
_entity_poly.entity_id
_entity_poly.type
_entity_poly.pdbx_seq_one_letter_code
_entity_poly.pdbx_strand_id
1 'polypeptide(L)'
;MSDSFKSSRSNERAAEIRAMVEADFERISQTRDPYGVMNLAPNCDIQLVRERFERYERFYRVENFRRFDDPELTVRAQEIRSALSRAMVAINGRENAMVDARRASQNLPGFVVPAHDDDCVHLGDIYFRDGLTYLRLGDLNAAEDCLHRAVDHDPTRGILLAYLHYARYKLRNNDPLVVEACEENLRRAASMEPDNVEVFIILMRFGLNIEDPEFALEALTRIEALSPEHPKLSKLRERFARLKARPA
;
A
#
# COMPACT_ATOMS: atom_id res chain seq x y z
N MET A 1 -30.09 -15.41 37.12
CA MET A 1 -30.17 -16.39 36.01
C MET A 1 -29.80 -15.81 34.63
N SER A 2 -29.46 -14.53 34.52
CA SER A 2 -29.17 -13.82 33.25
C SER A 2 -27.71 -13.89 32.78
N ASP A 3 -26.74 -14.13 33.67
CA ASP A 3 -25.30 -14.12 33.30
C ASP A 3 -24.79 -15.47 32.77
N SER A 4 -25.39 -16.59 33.21
CA SER A 4 -25.04 -17.94 32.73
C SER A 4 -25.39 -18.14 31.25
N PHE A 5 -26.54 -17.60 30.81
CA PHE A 5 -27.00 -17.68 29.42
C PHE A 5 -26.17 -16.83 28.44
N LYS A 6 -25.62 -15.69 28.89
CA LYS A 6 -24.75 -14.83 28.06
C LYS A 6 -23.35 -15.44 27.89
N SER A 7 -22.82 -16.07 28.94
CA SER A 7 -21.52 -16.73 28.93
C SER A 7 -21.51 -17.96 28.00
N SER A 8 -22.58 -18.77 28.03
CA SER A 8 -22.74 -19.95 27.15
C SER A 8 -22.78 -19.57 25.67
N ARG A 9 -23.57 -18.57 25.26
CA ARG A 9 -23.60 -18.10 23.85
C ARG A 9 -22.28 -17.48 23.38
N SER A 10 -21.54 -16.83 24.28
CA SER A 10 -20.23 -16.25 23.95
C SER A 10 -19.19 -17.32 23.69
N ASN A 11 -19.23 -18.42 24.45
CA ASN A 11 -18.33 -19.55 24.29
C ASN A 11 -18.65 -20.38 23.04
N GLU A 12 -19.93 -20.58 22.73
CA GLU A 12 -20.37 -21.23 21.48
C GLU A 12 -19.88 -20.46 20.25
N ARG A 13 -20.09 -19.13 20.23
CA ARG A 13 -19.65 -18.29 19.12
C ARG A 13 -18.13 -18.24 18.96
N ALA A 14 -17.38 -18.35 20.05
CA ALA A 14 -15.92 -18.46 19.99
C ALA A 14 -15.47 -19.79 19.37
N ALA A 15 -16.14 -20.89 19.73
CA ALA A 15 -15.88 -22.20 19.13
C ALA A 15 -16.20 -22.24 17.63
N GLU A 16 -17.30 -21.61 17.21
CA GLU A 16 -17.67 -21.46 15.80
C GLU A 16 -16.60 -20.67 15.01
N ILE A 17 -16.08 -19.58 15.57
CA ILE A 17 -15.03 -18.78 14.93
C ILE A 17 -13.74 -19.60 14.78
N ARG A 18 -13.35 -20.37 15.80
CA ARG A 18 -12.19 -21.27 15.71
C ARG A 18 -12.37 -22.32 14.61
N ALA A 19 -13.52 -22.99 14.58
CA ALA A 19 -13.81 -24.01 13.58
C ALA A 19 -13.81 -23.43 12.15
N MET A 20 -14.33 -22.22 11.97
CA MET A 20 -14.32 -21.53 10.69
C MET A 20 -12.90 -21.16 10.23
N VAL A 21 -12.08 -20.61 11.13
CA VAL A 21 -10.67 -20.29 10.81
C VAL A 21 -9.90 -21.56 10.45
N GLU A 22 -10.14 -22.66 11.16
CA GLU A 22 -9.52 -23.95 10.86
C GLU A 22 -9.90 -24.47 9.47
N ALA A 23 -11.19 -24.49 9.17
CA ALA A 23 -11.68 -24.97 7.89
C ALA A 23 -11.14 -24.11 6.73
N ASP A 24 -11.08 -22.78 6.91
CA ASP A 24 -10.50 -21.89 5.91
C ASP A 24 -8.98 -22.09 5.77
N PHE A 25 -8.28 -22.33 6.88
CA PHE A 25 -6.84 -22.61 6.88
C PHE A 25 -6.51 -23.91 6.12
N GLU A 26 -7.22 -24.99 6.42
CA GLU A 26 -7.06 -26.28 5.74
C GLU A 26 -7.34 -26.15 4.24
N ARG A 27 -8.47 -25.52 3.89
CA ARG A 27 -8.86 -25.29 2.49
C ARG A 27 -7.78 -24.52 1.72
N ILE A 28 -7.28 -23.43 2.29
CA ILE A 28 -6.27 -22.58 1.66
C ILE A 28 -4.94 -23.33 1.51
N SER A 29 -4.58 -24.15 2.50
CA SER A 29 -3.34 -24.94 2.47
C SER A 29 -3.35 -26.05 1.41
N GLN A 30 -4.54 -26.54 1.04
CA GLN A 30 -4.72 -27.63 0.07
C GLN A 30 -4.81 -27.16 -1.39
N THR A 31 -4.98 -25.86 -1.63
CA THR A 31 -5.13 -25.32 -2.99
C THR A 31 -3.99 -24.40 -3.38
N ARG A 32 -3.53 -24.53 -4.62
CA ARG A 32 -2.59 -23.60 -5.26
C ARG A 32 -3.27 -22.64 -6.23
N ASP A 33 -4.57 -22.81 -6.45
CA ASP A 33 -5.34 -21.95 -7.33
C ASP A 33 -5.77 -20.67 -6.59
N PRO A 34 -5.44 -19.47 -7.10
CA PRO A 34 -5.84 -18.21 -6.47
C PRO A 34 -7.35 -18.05 -6.25
N TYR A 35 -8.19 -18.54 -7.17
CA TYR A 35 -9.65 -18.49 -7.00
C TYR A 35 -10.11 -19.48 -5.92
N GLY A 36 -9.52 -20.67 -5.89
CA GLY A 36 -9.69 -21.63 -4.79
C GLY A 36 -9.29 -21.08 -3.42
N VAL A 37 -8.21 -20.29 -3.32
CA VAL A 37 -7.82 -19.60 -2.07
C VAL A 37 -8.89 -18.62 -1.62
N MET A 38 -9.53 -17.91 -2.58
CA MET A 38 -10.62 -16.98 -2.30
C MET A 38 -11.99 -17.64 -2.15
N ASN A 39 -12.09 -18.96 -2.27
CA ASN A 39 -13.34 -19.70 -2.29
C ASN A 39 -14.33 -19.16 -3.34
N LEU A 40 -13.82 -18.93 -4.55
CA LEU A 40 -14.56 -18.43 -5.70
C LEU A 40 -14.45 -19.40 -6.87
N ALA A 41 -15.42 -19.33 -7.77
CA ALA A 41 -15.33 -20.02 -9.05
C ALA A 41 -14.18 -19.43 -9.90
N PRO A 42 -13.47 -20.26 -10.69
CA PRO A 42 -12.45 -19.78 -11.61
C PRO A 42 -13.00 -18.74 -12.59
N ASN A 43 -12.22 -17.70 -12.89
CA ASN A 43 -12.56 -16.64 -13.86
C ASN A 43 -13.87 -15.90 -13.55
N CYS A 44 -14.27 -15.83 -12.28
CA CYS A 44 -15.37 -14.96 -11.88
C CYS A 44 -14.97 -13.48 -12.03
N ASP A 45 -15.99 -12.62 -12.04
CA ASP A 45 -15.83 -11.17 -12.18
C ASP A 45 -14.85 -10.62 -11.13
N ILE A 46 -13.93 -9.76 -11.57
CA ILE A 46 -12.91 -9.16 -10.71
C ILE A 46 -13.54 -8.34 -9.57
N GLN A 47 -14.70 -7.73 -9.80
CA GLN A 47 -15.41 -7.01 -8.77
C GLN A 47 -15.84 -7.96 -7.64
N LEU A 48 -16.34 -9.15 -7.99
CA LEU A 48 -16.69 -10.20 -7.02
C LEU A 48 -15.46 -10.71 -6.26
N VAL A 49 -14.30 -10.81 -6.94
CA VAL A 49 -13.02 -11.15 -6.30
C VAL A 49 -12.62 -10.10 -5.27
N ARG A 50 -12.70 -8.80 -5.64
CA ARG A 50 -12.40 -7.67 -4.74
C ARG A 50 -13.31 -7.66 -3.51
N GLU A 51 -14.62 -7.75 -3.71
CA GLU A 51 -15.59 -7.79 -2.62
C GLU A 51 -15.36 -8.97 -1.67
N ARG A 52 -15.00 -10.14 -2.22
CA ARG A 52 -14.67 -11.32 -1.43
C ARG A 52 -13.40 -11.11 -0.62
N PHE A 53 -12.37 -10.55 -1.25
CA PHE A 53 -11.10 -10.23 -0.62
C PHE A 53 -11.29 -9.25 0.54
N GLU A 54 -12.02 -8.14 0.34
CA GLU A 54 -12.29 -7.15 1.38
C GLU A 54 -13.08 -7.72 2.56
N ARG A 55 -14.02 -8.64 2.30
CA ARG A 55 -14.79 -9.31 3.35
C ARG A 55 -13.87 -10.16 4.21
N TYR A 56 -12.99 -10.94 3.58
CA TYR A 56 -12.03 -11.75 4.31
C TYR A 56 -10.98 -10.90 5.02
N GLU A 57 -10.49 -9.82 4.41
CA GLU A 57 -9.51 -8.93 5.03
C GLU A 57 -10.06 -8.30 6.31
N ARG A 58 -11.32 -7.84 6.29
CA ARG A 58 -12.02 -7.30 7.46
C ARG A 58 -12.20 -8.34 8.57
N PHE A 59 -12.49 -9.59 8.21
CA PHE A 59 -12.69 -10.67 9.17
C PHE A 59 -11.37 -11.14 9.80
N TYR A 60 -10.32 -11.32 9.00
CA TYR A 60 -9.02 -11.84 9.42
C TYR A 60 -8.04 -10.79 9.98
N ARG A 61 -8.55 -9.64 10.44
CA ARG A 61 -7.74 -8.64 11.15
C ARG A 61 -7.33 -9.17 12.52
N VAL A 62 -6.06 -9.00 12.87
CA VAL A 62 -5.45 -9.49 14.11
C VAL A 62 -6.23 -9.00 15.34
N GLU A 63 -6.74 -7.78 15.28
CA GLU A 63 -7.56 -7.14 16.32
C GLU A 63 -8.81 -7.96 16.67
N ASN A 64 -9.41 -8.65 15.70
CA ASN A 64 -10.60 -9.47 15.91
C ASN A 64 -10.32 -10.73 16.73
N PHE A 65 -9.06 -11.16 16.79
CA PHE A 65 -8.64 -12.41 17.44
C PHE A 65 -7.98 -12.20 18.80
N ARG A 66 -7.52 -10.99 19.12
CA ARG A 66 -6.91 -10.65 20.43
C ARG A 66 -7.77 -11.03 21.64
N ARG A 67 -9.09 -11.03 21.48
CA ARG A 67 -10.06 -11.38 22.54
C ARG A 67 -10.16 -12.88 22.86
N PHE A 68 -9.57 -13.76 22.05
CA PHE A 68 -9.66 -15.21 22.25
C PHE A 68 -8.49 -15.80 23.05
N ASP A 69 -7.47 -14.98 23.37
CA ASP A 69 -6.24 -15.38 24.07
C ASP A 69 -5.61 -16.67 23.50
N ASP A 70 -5.67 -16.80 22.17
CA ASP A 70 -5.30 -17.98 21.42
C ASP A 70 -4.24 -17.58 20.37
N PRO A 71 -2.95 -17.81 20.66
CA PRO A 71 -1.85 -17.44 19.77
C PRO A 71 -1.89 -18.20 18.44
N GLU A 72 -2.29 -19.47 18.45
CA GLU A 72 -2.35 -20.32 17.26
C GLU A 72 -3.43 -19.84 16.29
N LEU A 73 -4.60 -19.49 16.82
CA LEU A 73 -5.68 -18.89 16.04
C LEU A 73 -5.25 -17.57 15.38
N THR A 74 -4.47 -16.76 16.09
CA THR A 74 -3.95 -15.49 15.57
C THR A 74 -2.94 -15.71 14.44
N VAL A 75 -2.04 -16.68 14.59
CA VAL A 75 -1.08 -17.06 13.54
C VAL A 75 -1.82 -17.58 12.30
N ARG A 76 -2.79 -18.49 12.46
CA ARG A 76 -3.59 -19.00 11.33
C ARG A 76 -4.34 -17.88 10.60
N ALA A 77 -4.94 -16.94 11.32
CA ALA A 77 -5.60 -15.77 10.71
C ALA A 77 -4.62 -14.92 9.87
N GLN A 78 -3.39 -14.72 10.35
CA GLN A 78 -2.36 -14.00 9.60
C GLN A 78 -1.90 -14.77 8.34
N GLU A 79 -1.77 -16.09 8.43
CA GLU A 79 -1.39 -16.94 7.30
C GLU A 79 -2.49 -16.95 6.22
N ILE A 80 -3.76 -17.06 6.62
CA ILE A 80 -4.92 -16.92 5.73
C ILE A 80 -4.88 -15.56 5.02
N ARG A 81 -4.70 -14.48 5.77
CA ARG A 81 -4.64 -13.13 5.22
C ARG A 81 -3.50 -12.97 4.22
N SER A 82 -2.33 -13.52 4.54
CA SER A 82 -1.16 -13.50 3.63
C SER A 82 -1.43 -14.30 2.35
N ALA A 83 -2.10 -15.44 2.44
CA ALA A 83 -2.48 -16.24 1.28
C ALA A 83 -3.52 -15.52 0.40
N LEU A 84 -4.51 -14.86 1.01
CA LEU A 84 -5.50 -14.05 0.30
C LEU A 84 -4.84 -12.89 -0.46
N SER A 85 -3.87 -12.19 0.16
CA SER A 85 -3.14 -11.12 -0.52
C SER A 85 -2.35 -11.64 -1.73
N ARG A 86 -1.66 -12.78 -1.59
CA ARG A 86 -0.96 -13.41 -2.73
C ARG A 86 -1.92 -13.84 -3.83
N ALA A 87 -3.07 -14.39 -3.48
CA ALA A 87 -4.10 -14.78 -4.44
C ALA A 87 -4.65 -13.56 -5.20
N MET A 88 -4.87 -12.45 -4.51
CA MET A 88 -5.35 -11.20 -5.12
C MET A 88 -4.36 -10.66 -6.15
N VAL A 89 -3.08 -10.62 -5.79
CA VAL A 89 -2.00 -10.21 -6.71
C VAL A 89 -1.92 -11.15 -7.91
N ALA A 90 -2.04 -12.46 -7.70
CA ALA A 90 -2.01 -13.44 -8.79
C ALA A 90 -3.21 -13.31 -9.73
N ILE A 91 -4.41 -13.01 -9.23
CA ILE A 91 -5.62 -12.80 -10.04
C ILE A 91 -5.50 -11.48 -10.82
N ASN A 92 -5.16 -10.38 -10.16
CA ASN A 92 -4.94 -9.08 -10.80
C ASN A 92 -3.83 -9.14 -11.86
N GLY A 93 -2.73 -9.85 -11.58
CA GLY A 93 -1.64 -10.03 -12.54
C GLY A 93 -2.06 -10.80 -13.79
N ARG A 94 -2.95 -11.80 -13.65
CA ARG A 94 -3.52 -12.53 -14.79
C ARG A 94 -4.47 -11.66 -15.61
N GLU A 95 -5.30 -10.85 -14.96
CA GLU A 95 -6.19 -9.92 -15.65
C GLU A 95 -5.42 -8.83 -16.37
N ASN A 96 -4.43 -8.21 -15.72
CA ASN A 96 -3.57 -7.20 -16.33
C ASN A 96 -2.81 -7.76 -17.54
N ALA A 97 -2.24 -8.97 -17.45
CA ALA A 97 -1.62 -9.63 -18.59
C ALA A 97 -2.61 -9.91 -19.74
N MET A 98 -3.88 -10.20 -19.42
CA MET A 98 -4.93 -10.43 -20.43
C MET A 98 -5.41 -9.11 -21.06
N VAL A 99 -5.47 -8.03 -20.28
CA VAL A 99 -5.75 -6.66 -20.74
C VAL A 99 -4.61 -6.15 -21.60
N ASP A 100 -3.36 -6.38 -21.22
CA ASP A 100 -2.17 -6.00 -21.98
C ASP A 100 -2.06 -6.79 -23.29
N ALA A 101 -2.39 -8.09 -23.30
CA ALA A 101 -2.49 -8.88 -24.52
C ALA A 101 -3.64 -8.41 -25.44
N ARG A 102 -4.75 -7.95 -24.87
CA ARG A 102 -5.86 -7.34 -25.63
C ARG A 102 -5.52 -5.94 -26.15
N ARG A 103 -4.78 -5.13 -25.39
CA ARG A 103 -4.26 -3.82 -25.82
C ARG A 103 -3.21 -3.94 -26.90
N ALA A 104 -2.30 -4.92 -26.80
CA ALA A 104 -1.30 -5.22 -27.82
C ALA A 104 -1.92 -5.63 -29.17
N SER A 105 -3.09 -6.26 -29.14
CA SER A 105 -3.87 -6.60 -30.35
C SER A 105 -4.79 -5.47 -30.84
N GLN A 106 -4.97 -4.39 -30.08
CA GLN A 106 -5.86 -3.26 -30.38
C GLN A 106 -5.14 -1.91 -30.64
N ASN A 107 -3.81 -1.90 -30.79
CA ASN A 107 -3.06 -0.68 -31.08
C ASN A 107 -3.38 -0.08 -32.47
N LEU A 108 -4.45 0.71 -32.54
CA LEU A 108 -4.58 1.92 -33.38
C LEU A 108 -4.13 3.14 -32.55
N PRO A 109 -3.56 4.18 -33.19
CA PRO A 109 -2.99 5.32 -32.48
C PRO A 109 -4.09 6.23 -31.93
N GLY A 110 -4.14 6.36 -30.60
CA GLY A 110 -5.09 7.22 -29.90
C GLY A 110 -5.26 6.78 -28.46
N PHE A 111 -4.37 7.25 -27.59
CA PHE A 111 -4.42 6.99 -26.15
C PHE A 111 -5.71 7.59 -25.57
N VAL A 112 -6.72 6.76 -25.31
CA VAL A 112 -7.88 7.12 -24.50
C VAL A 112 -7.60 6.62 -23.08
N VAL A 113 -7.35 7.57 -22.18
CA VAL A 113 -7.28 7.33 -20.73
C VAL A 113 -8.57 6.61 -20.31
N PRO A 114 -8.52 5.47 -19.60
CA PRO A 114 -9.73 4.80 -19.11
C PRO A 114 -10.55 5.77 -18.25
N ALA A 115 -11.87 5.73 -18.41
CA ALA A 115 -12.78 6.61 -17.68
C ALA A 115 -12.57 6.49 -16.16
N HIS A 116 -12.41 7.65 -15.51
CA HIS A 116 -12.35 7.84 -14.06
C HIS A 116 -13.57 7.20 -13.40
N ASP A 117 -13.35 6.18 -12.55
CA ASP A 117 -14.34 5.71 -11.60
C ASP A 117 -14.16 6.53 -10.31
N ASP A 118 -15.04 7.51 -10.08
CA ASP A 118 -14.97 8.45 -8.95
C ASP A 118 -14.95 7.73 -7.58
N ASP A 119 -15.59 6.55 -7.48
CA ASP A 119 -15.60 5.75 -6.26
C ASP A 119 -14.23 5.13 -5.95
N CYS A 120 -13.45 4.81 -6.99
CA CYS A 120 -12.08 4.30 -6.84
C CYS A 120 -11.13 5.39 -6.30
N VAL A 121 -11.30 6.66 -6.70
CA VAL A 121 -10.45 7.78 -6.25
C VAL A 121 -10.62 8.03 -4.74
N HIS A 122 -11.85 7.99 -4.24
CA HIS A 122 -12.12 8.16 -2.80
C HIS A 122 -11.49 7.05 -1.94
N LEU A 123 -11.49 5.82 -2.44
CA LEU A 123 -10.83 4.71 -1.77
C LEU A 123 -9.31 4.87 -1.79
N GLY A 124 -8.75 5.36 -2.91
CA GLY A 124 -7.34 5.76 -3.01
C GLY A 124 -6.94 6.80 -1.97
N ASP A 125 -7.79 7.81 -1.73
CA ASP A 125 -7.55 8.83 -0.70
C ASP A 125 -7.57 8.28 0.73
N ILE A 126 -8.47 7.33 1.03
CA ILE A 126 -8.51 6.66 2.33
C ILE A 126 -7.20 5.90 2.56
N TYR A 127 -6.81 5.07 1.59
CA TYR A 127 -5.55 4.32 1.67
C TYR A 127 -4.33 5.23 1.76
N PHE A 128 -4.34 6.36 1.06
CA PHE A 128 -3.27 7.34 1.16
C PHE A 128 -3.16 7.90 2.59
N ARG A 129 -4.27 8.31 3.22
CA ARG A 129 -4.28 8.84 4.58
C ARG A 129 -3.83 7.80 5.62
N ASP A 130 -4.25 6.55 5.46
CA ASP A 130 -3.81 5.45 6.31
C ASP A 130 -2.30 5.20 6.14
N GLY A 131 -1.82 5.18 4.90
CA GLY A 131 -0.40 5.06 4.58
C GLY A 131 0.45 6.17 5.22
N LEU A 132 -0.01 7.42 5.15
CA LEU A 132 0.64 8.54 5.85
C LEU A 132 0.63 8.39 7.37
N THR A 133 -0.44 7.82 7.93
CA THR A 133 -0.55 7.56 9.37
C THR A 133 0.46 6.50 9.80
N TYR A 134 0.55 5.39 9.07
CA TYR A 134 1.52 4.33 9.35
C TYR A 134 2.97 4.81 9.17
N LEU A 135 3.26 5.65 8.17
CA LEU A 135 4.58 6.29 8.01
C LEU A 135 4.97 7.13 9.24
N ARG A 136 4.01 7.85 9.84
CA ARG A 136 4.27 8.65 11.06
C ARG A 136 4.48 7.78 12.29
N LEU A 137 3.80 6.63 12.36
CA LEU A 137 3.95 5.64 13.43
C LEU A 137 5.21 4.79 13.28
N GLY A 138 5.84 4.79 12.09
CA GLY A 138 7.02 3.99 11.79
C GLY A 138 6.71 2.54 11.39
N ASP A 139 5.44 2.18 11.20
CA ASP A 139 5.06 0.89 10.65
C ASP A 139 5.19 0.92 9.12
N LEU A 140 6.41 0.69 8.65
CA LEU A 140 6.78 0.84 7.25
C LEU A 140 6.16 -0.24 6.35
N ASN A 141 5.84 -1.42 6.88
CA ASN A 141 5.17 -2.48 6.13
C ASN A 141 3.71 -2.12 5.88
N ALA A 142 2.98 -1.68 6.91
CA ALA A 142 1.60 -1.23 6.76
C ALA A 142 1.52 0.02 5.88
N ALA A 143 2.48 0.94 6.02
CA ALA A 143 2.60 2.10 5.14
C ALA A 143 2.76 1.70 3.66
N GLU A 144 3.67 0.78 3.35
CA GLU A 144 3.87 0.30 1.97
C GLU A 144 2.58 -0.31 1.40
N ASP A 145 1.89 -1.18 2.16
CA ASP A 145 0.65 -1.83 1.69
C ASP A 145 -0.45 -0.79 1.39
N CYS A 146 -0.70 0.14 2.31
CA CYS A 146 -1.70 1.18 2.10
C CYS A 146 -1.33 2.10 0.91
N LEU A 147 -0.07 2.52 0.81
CA LEU A 147 0.36 3.40 -0.29
C LEU A 147 0.35 2.68 -1.65
N HIS A 148 0.59 1.37 -1.67
CA HIS A 148 0.46 0.57 -2.87
C HIS A 148 -1.00 0.58 -3.37
N ARG A 149 -1.95 0.29 -2.47
CA ARG A 149 -3.37 0.34 -2.80
C ARG A 149 -3.81 1.74 -3.24
N ALA A 150 -3.28 2.79 -2.62
CA ALA A 150 -3.56 4.15 -3.04
C ALA A 150 -3.16 4.40 -4.51
N VAL A 151 -1.97 3.94 -4.92
CA VAL A 151 -1.50 4.02 -6.31
C VAL A 151 -2.33 3.12 -7.25
N ASP A 152 -2.74 1.93 -6.81
CA ASP A 152 -3.60 1.04 -7.61
C ASP A 152 -4.96 1.68 -7.93
N HIS A 153 -5.50 2.46 -6.98
CA HIS A 153 -6.77 3.16 -7.12
C HIS A 153 -6.66 4.48 -7.88
N ASP A 154 -5.54 5.19 -7.78
CA ASP A 154 -5.28 6.40 -8.55
C ASP A 154 -3.81 6.48 -9.01
N PRO A 155 -3.47 5.85 -10.15
CA PRO A 155 -2.10 5.81 -10.65
C PRO A 155 -1.66 7.13 -11.29
N THR A 156 -2.56 8.12 -11.39
CA THR A 156 -2.29 9.39 -12.09
C THR A 156 -1.68 10.45 -11.18
N ARG A 157 -1.72 10.26 -9.86
CA ARG A 157 -1.23 11.21 -8.86
C ARG A 157 0.22 10.95 -8.48
N GLY A 158 1.08 11.90 -8.82
CA GLY A 158 2.50 11.87 -8.48
C GLY A 158 2.77 11.72 -6.98
N ILE A 159 2.00 12.41 -6.14
CA ILE A 159 2.16 12.34 -4.68
C ILE A 159 1.99 10.93 -4.11
N LEU A 160 1.09 10.11 -4.66
CA LEU A 160 0.88 8.74 -4.19
C LEU A 160 2.11 7.88 -4.52
N LEU A 161 2.61 8.00 -5.75
CA LEU A 161 3.84 7.35 -6.20
C LEU A 161 5.04 7.78 -5.34
N ALA A 162 5.18 9.08 -5.05
CA ALA A 162 6.26 9.62 -4.24
C ALA A 162 6.27 9.01 -2.84
N TYR A 163 5.12 8.95 -2.17
CA TYR A 163 5.04 8.38 -0.82
C TYR A 163 5.26 6.87 -0.82
N LEU A 164 4.71 6.12 -1.79
CA LEU A 164 4.94 4.68 -1.90
C LEU A 164 6.42 4.36 -1.99
N HIS A 165 7.14 5.01 -2.91
CA HIS A 165 8.55 4.75 -3.11
C HIS A 165 9.41 5.25 -1.94
N TYR A 166 9.01 6.35 -1.29
CA TYR A 166 9.66 6.79 -0.06
C TYR A 166 9.46 5.81 1.10
N ALA A 167 8.27 5.19 1.23
CA ALA A 167 8.01 4.14 2.21
C ALA A 167 8.89 2.90 1.95
N ARG A 168 8.97 2.47 0.69
CA ARG A 168 9.87 1.38 0.24
C ARG A 168 11.32 1.65 0.57
N TYR A 169 11.81 2.86 0.25
CA TYR A 169 13.14 3.31 0.63
C TYR A 169 13.32 3.24 2.14
N LYS A 170 12.40 3.77 2.94
CA LYS A 170 12.53 3.72 4.41
C LYS A 170 12.60 2.31 4.95
N LEU A 171 11.87 1.36 4.34
CA LEU A 171 11.83 -0.03 4.76
C LEU A 171 13.11 -0.80 4.38
N ARG A 172 13.72 -0.45 3.24
CA ARG A 172 14.83 -1.19 2.60
C ARG A 172 15.93 -0.24 2.07
N ASN A 173 16.38 0.71 2.90
CA ASN A 173 17.34 1.76 2.47
C ASN A 173 18.79 1.27 2.28
N ASN A 174 19.05 0.02 2.63
CA ASN A 174 20.32 -0.67 2.47
C ASN A 174 20.43 -1.43 1.13
N ASP A 175 19.34 -1.52 0.36
CA ASP A 175 19.32 -2.13 -0.97
C ASP A 175 19.54 -1.03 -2.03
N PRO A 176 20.67 -1.02 -2.76
CA PRO A 176 20.95 -0.02 -3.78
C PRO A 176 19.88 0.06 -4.88
N LEU A 177 19.26 -1.07 -5.24
CA LEU A 177 18.21 -1.10 -6.26
C LEU A 177 16.95 -0.38 -5.78
N VAL A 178 16.65 -0.47 -4.47
CA VAL A 178 15.52 0.27 -3.87
C VAL A 178 15.82 1.77 -3.81
N VAL A 179 17.08 2.16 -3.54
CA VAL A 179 17.50 3.57 -3.54
C VAL A 179 17.36 4.16 -4.95
N GLU A 180 17.92 3.49 -5.97
CA GLU A 180 17.83 3.91 -7.37
C GLU A 180 16.37 3.99 -7.85
N ALA A 181 15.58 2.95 -7.60
CA ALA A 181 14.16 2.95 -7.95
C ALA A 181 13.37 4.04 -7.22
N CYS A 182 13.74 4.38 -5.98
CA CYS A 182 13.12 5.49 -5.26
C CYS A 182 13.46 6.83 -5.92
N GLU A 183 14.70 7.06 -6.31
CA GLU A 183 15.11 8.28 -7.01
C GLU A 183 14.32 8.46 -8.32
N GLU A 184 14.30 7.44 -9.18
CA GLU A 184 13.63 7.47 -10.47
C GLU A 184 12.12 7.77 -10.30
N ASN A 185 11.46 7.07 -9.39
CA ASN A 185 10.03 7.25 -9.18
C ASN A 185 9.69 8.58 -8.51
N LEU A 186 10.60 9.16 -7.72
CA LEU A 186 10.44 10.51 -7.20
C LEU A 186 10.59 11.57 -8.30
N ARG A 187 11.54 11.43 -9.22
CA ARG A 187 11.63 12.31 -10.40
C ARG A 187 10.38 12.20 -11.28
N ARG A 188 9.87 10.97 -11.48
CA ARG A 188 8.60 10.75 -12.17
C ARG A 188 7.41 11.37 -11.46
N ALA A 189 7.32 11.24 -10.13
CA ALA A 189 6.27 11.90 -9.36
C ALA A 189 6.31 13.44 -9.52
N ALA A 190 7.50 14.03 -9.55
CA ALA A 190 7.69 15.46 -9.75
C ALA A 190 7.29 15.92 -11.16
N SER A 191 7.46 15.08 -12.20
CA SER A 191 6.97 15.39 -13.55
C SER A 191 5.46 15.24 -13.69
N MET A 192 4.84 14.34 -12.92
CA MET A 192 3.38 14.19 -12.87
C MET A 192 2.69 15.36 -12.17
N GLU A 193 3.29 15.92 -11.11
CA GLU A 193 2.72 17.03 -10.35
C GLU A 193 3.76 18.15 -10.11
N PRO A 194 4.13 18.91 -11.16
CA PRO A 194 5.22 19.90 -11.10
C PRO A 194 4.94 21.08 -10.16
N ASP A 195 3.68 21.30 -9.80
CA ASP A 195 3.23 22.38 -8.92
C ASP A 195 2.86 21.89 -7.51
N ASN A 196 3.01 20.59 -7.22
CA ASN A 196 2.73 20.02 -5.90
C ASN A 196 3.96 20.09 -5.00
N VAL A 197 3.99 21.08 -4.10
CA VAL A 197 5.10 21.28 -3.17
C VAL A 197 5.42 20.05 -2.31
N GLU A 198 4.43 19.24 -1.92
CA GLU A 198 4.66 18.08 -1.05
C GLU A 198 5.45 16.98 -1.77
N VAL A 199 5.37 16.86 -3.10
CA VAL A 199 6.24 15.96 -3.87
C VAL A 199 7.69 16.37 -3.67
N PHE A 200 8.02 17.65 -3.85
CA PHE A 200 9.37 18.16 -3.66
C PHE A 200 9.85 18.09 -2.20
N ILE A 201 8.94 18.17 -1.22
CA ILE A 201 9.28 17.91 0.19
C ILE A 201 9.77 16.46 0.38
N ILE A 202 9.16 15.49 -0.29
CA ILE A 202 9.59 14.08 -0.24
C ILE A 202 10.92 13.89 -0.97
N LEU A 203 11.10 14.48 -2.16
CA LEU A 203 12.40 14.48 -2.86
C LEU A 203 13.50 15.05 -1.97
N MET A 204 13.27 16.22 -1.36
CA MET A 204 14.24 16.86 -0.47
C MET A 204 14.60 15.96 0.71
N ARG A 205 13.61 15.30 1.32
CA ARG A 205 13.86 14.36 2.42
C ARG A 205 14.65 13.15 1.97
N PHE A 206 14.38 12.63 0.78
CA PHE A 206 15.12 11.51 0.21
C PHE A 206 16.58 11.91 -0.05
N GLY A 207 16.84 12.99 -0.79
CA GLY A 207 18.19 13.52 -1.06
C GLY A 207 19.01 13.76 0.21
N LEU A 208 18.39 14.35 1.24
CA LEU A 208 19.03 14.52 2.55
C LEU A 208 19.36 13.20 3.27
N ASN A 209 18.64 12.11 3.01
CA ASN A 209 18.89 10.81 3.66
C ASN A 209 19.91 9.97 2.89
N ILE A 210 19.99 10.12 1.57
CA ILE A 210 21.04 9.48 0.74
C ILE A 210 22.32 10.33 0.69
N GLU A 211 22.33 11.47 1.38
CA GLU A 211 23.46 12.41 1.45
C GLU A 211 23.88 12.96 0.09
N ASP A 212 22.94 13.09 -0.84
CA ASP A 212 23.14 13.70 -2.16
C ASP A 212 22.77 15.20 -2.11
N PRO A 213 23.78 16.10 -2.09
CA PRO A 213 23.54 17.53 -2.01
C PRO A 213 23.00 18.13 -3.32
N GLU A 214 23.25 17.50 -4.48
CA GLU A 214 22.75 18.02 -5.76
C GLU A 214 21.26 17.72 -5.88
N PHE A 215 20.87 16.47 -5.61
CA PHE A 215 19.47 16.06 -5.60
C PHE A 215 18.64 16.84 -4.58
N ALA A 216 19.18 17.03 -3.38
CA ALA A 216 18.53 17.83 -2.34
C ALA A 216 18.38 19.31 -2.76
N LEU A 217 19.39 19.90 -3.42
CA LEU A 217 19.31 21.29 -3.87
C LEU A 217 18.21 21.49 -4.91
N GLU A 218 18.10 20.59 -5.89
CA GLU A 218 17.06 20.63 -6.94
C GLU A 218 15.66 20.70 -6.30
N ALA A 219 15.39 19.83 -5.33
CA ALA A 219 14.12 19.80 -4.61
C ALA A 219 13.90 21.05 -3.75
N LEU A 220 14.95 21.54 -3.06
CA LEU A 220 14.87 22.74 -2.23
C LEU A 220 14.49 23.97 -3.05
N THR A 221 15.12 24.17 -4.21
CA THR A 221 14.81 25.29 -5.11
C THR A 221 13.36 25.25 -5.59
N ARG A 222 12.81 24.07 -5.88
CA ARG A 222 11.40 23.92 -6.25
C ARG A 222 10.45 24.26 -5.10
N ILE A 223 10.77 23.84 -3.86
CA ILE A 223 9.97 24.19 -2.68
C ILE A 223 9.96 25.71 -2.48
N GLU A 224 11.11 26.36 -2.60
CA GLU A 224 11.24 27.82 -2.44
C GLU A 224 10.46 28.59 -3.51
N ALA A 225 10.44 28.10 -4.74
CA ALA A 225 9.68 28.73 -5.82
C ALA A 225 8.17 28.55 -5.66
N LEU A 226 7.71 27.36 -5.26
CA LEU A 226 6.28 27.04 -5.16
C LEU A 226 5.63 27.55 -3.86
N SER A 227 6.38 27.51 -2.74
CA SER A 227 5.85 27.90 -1.43
C SER A 227 6.95 28.47 -0.52
N PRO A 228 7.35 29.75 -0.73
CA PRO A 228 8.39 30.41 0.06
C PRO A 228 8.14 30.43 1.57
N GLU A 229 6.88 30.37 2.00
CA GLU A 229 6.48 30.41 3.41
C GLU A 229 6.14 29.03 3.97
N HIS A 230 6.54 27.95 3.29
CA HIS A 230 6.17 26.59 3.70
C HIS A 230 6.71 26.28 5.12
N PRO A 231 5.88 25.74 6.04
CA PRO A 231 6.27 25.54 7.45
C PRO A 231 7.51 24.64 7.65
N LYS A 232 7.79 23.75 6.69
CA LYS A 232 8.94 22.84 6.74
C LYS A 232 10.22 23.44 6.15
N LEU A 233 10.14 24.56 5.40
CA LEU A 233 11.26 25.07 4.58
C LEU A 233 12.48 25.47 5.42
N SER A 234 12.28 26.19 6.52
CA SER A 234 13.38 26.61 7.41
C SER A 234 14.18 25.40 7.93
N LYS A 235 13.48 24.35 8.42
CA LYS A 235 14.12 23.12 8.90
C LYS A 235 14.85 22.37 7.79
N LEU A 236 14.31 22.37 6.56
CA LEU A 236 14.94 21.72 5.41
C LEU A 236 16.21 22.46 4.98
N ARG A 237 16.21 23.80 4.97
CA ARG A 237 17.41 24.63 4.71
C ARG A 237 18.52 24.34 5.72
N GLU A 238 18.17 24.27 7.01
CA GLU A 238 19.15 23.98 8.07
C GLU A 238 19.77 22.57 7.91
N ARG A 239 18.96 21.56 7.60
CA ARG A 239 19.47 20.20 7.31
C ARG A 239 20.36 20.19 6.07
N PHE A 240 19.98 20.91 5.03
CA PHE A 240 20.77 21.01 3.81
C PHE A 240 22.12 21.69 4.00
N ALA A 241 22.14 22.81 4.74
CA ALA A 241 23.38 23.51 5.07
C ALA A 241 24.36 22.60 5.84
N ARG A 242 23.85 21.79 6.78
CA ARG A 242 24.67 20.79 7.48
C ARG A 242 25.22 19.71 6.56
N LEU A 243 24.43 19.24 5.59
CA LEU A 243 24.90 18.28 4.59
C LEU A 243 26.06 18.86 3.77
N LYS A 244 25.94 20.11 3.26
CA LYS A 244 27.02 20.76 2.49
C LYS A 244 28.29 21.05 3.31
N ALA A 245 28.16 21.22 4.62
CA ALA A 245 29.27 21.53 5.50
C ALA A 245 30.07 20.30 5.95
N ARG A 246 29.62 19.07 5.63
CA ARG A 246 30.38 17.87 5.95
C ARG A 246 31.61 17.76 5.04
N PRO A 247 32.81 17.52 5.60
CA PRO A 247 33.97 17.19 4.79
C PRO A 247 33.76 15.84 4.09
N ALA A 248 34.23 15.75 2.85
CA ALA A 248 34.23 14.53 2.04
C ALA A 248 35.13 13.44 2.64
#